data_AF-A0A832ZLU6-F1
#
_entry.id   AF-A0A832ZLU6-F1
#
_cell.length_a   1.000
_cell.length_b   1.000
_cell.length_c   1.000
_cell.angle_alpha   90.00
_cell.angle_beta   90.00
_cell.angle_gamma   90.00
#
_symmetry.space_group_name_H-M   'P 1'
#
loop_
_entity.id
_entity.type
_entity.pdbx_description
1 polymer ?
#
loop_
_entity_poly.entity_id
_entity_poly.type
_entity_poly.pdbx_seq_one_letter_code
_entity_poly.pdbx_strand_id
1 'polypeptide(L)'
;MNITEIEVKNLNDTLVIPIPNESVEIEINESVIEKLNKTLEVAEKIKKVEIRDENKVEKIVKDIAENITPVIAVNFNISNKRTEKPKKVGDKVISNISFTAVNTSEKGFLTVRVPIGKLKLENITVFNGSTTVALEEWNEDNIDSEIGWYRIPTEGILEITLIKDPDVKITLSAELKKTTPEGSRRRGPSVDKIREFVARAEVIVGSEIDLNLSAKDLNTTIKLIKTPIEIKKDCILIGGPVANPTVRKYMEMRAFPVRVTNEYPGKHRGVIQVTKINGHTVVLLAGSDRWGTKAAVEYFKTLEDLPEEPIFVEWRNERAVKIEKP
;
A
#
# COMPACT_ATOMS: atom_id res chain seq x y z
N MET A 1 -25.27 2.90 -31.09
CA MET A 1 -25.08 1.77 -30.17
C MET A 1 -25.81 2.13 -28.88
N ASN A 2 -26.71 1.29 -28.37
CA ASN A 2 -27.34 1.58 -27.08
C ASN A 2 -26.35 1.26 -25.96
N ILE A 3 -26.27 2.11 -24.94
CA ILE A 3 -25.48 1.86 -23.73
C ILE A 3 -26.44 1.66 -22.58
N THR A 4 -26.07 0.77 -21.66
CA THR A 4 -26.86 0.52 -20.45
C THR A 4 -25.96 0.46 -19.24
N GLU A 5 -26.39 1.14 -18.18
CA GLU A 5 -25.85 0.97 -16.86
C GLU A 5 -26.61 -0.16 -16.14
N ILE A 6 -25.86 -1.15 -15.64
CA ILE A 6 -26.40 -2.31 -14.94
C ILE A 6 -25.88 -2.27 -13.51
N GLU A 7 -26.80 -2.20 -12.55
CA GLU A 7 -26.46 -2.39 -11.14
C GLU A 7 -26.06 -3.84 -10.89
N VAL A 8 -24.93 -4.03 -10.21
CA VAL A 8 -24.44 -5.38 -9.87
C VAL A 8 -25.04 -5.78 -8.53
N LYS A 9 -26.01 -6.70 -8.54
CA LYS A 9 -26.66 -7.18 -7.31
C LYS A 9 -25.63 -7.62 -6.26
N ASN A 10 -25.87 -7.23 -5.01
CA ASN A 10 -25.00 -7.51 -3.85
C ASN A 10 -23.62 -6.84 -3.89
N LEU A 11 -23.38 -5.93 -4.83
CA LEU A 11 -22.25 -5.01 -4.84
C LEU A 11 -22.78 -3.59 -4.95
N ASN A 12 -22.17 -2.65 -4.23
CA ASN A 12 -22.43 -1.23 -4.46
C ASN A 12 -21.58 -0.74 -5.64
N ASP A 13 -21.79 -1.35 -6.80
CA ASP A 13 -21.03 -1.14 -8.05
C ASP A 13 -21.99 -1.25 -9.25
N THR A 14 -21.65 -0.60 -10.34
CA THR A 14 -22.41 -0.63 -11.60
C THR A 14 -21.48 -0.99 -12.75
N LEU A 15 -22.02 -1.46 -13.87
CA LEU A 15 -21.30 -1.66 -15.13
C LEU A 15 -21.96 -0.86 -16.24
N VAL A 16 -21.16 -0.13 -17.02
CA VAL A 16 -21.66 0.62 -18.19
C VAL A 16 -21.18 -0.08 -19.45
N ILE A 17 -22.10 -0.72 -20.15
CA ILE A 17 -21.78 -1.62 -21.26
C ILE A 17 -22.57 -1.29 -22.54
N PRO A 18 -22.02 -1.63 -23.72
CA PRO A 18 -22.78 -1.65 -24.95
C PRO A 18 -23.89 -2.69 -24.88
N ILE A 19 -25.02 -2.39 -25.52
CA ILE A 19 -25.93 -3.40 -26.04
C ILE A 19 -25.61 -3.55 -27.53
N PRO A 20 -24.81 -4.58 -27.90
CA PRO A 20 -24.37 -4.75 -29.29
C PRO A 20 -25.51 -5.18 -30.23
N ASN A 21 -26.68 -5.58 -29.71
CA ASN A 21 -27.97 -5.79 -30.39
C ASN A 21 -29.06 -6.25 -29.39
N GLU A 22 -30.35 -6.06 -29.67
CA GLU A 22 -31.49 -6.47 -28.80
C GLU A 22 -31.54 -7.97 -28.45
N SER A 23 -30.77 -8.82 -29.14
CA SER A 23 -30.78 -10.28 -28.97
C SER A 23 -29.65 -10.84 -28.11
N VAL A 24 -28.71 -10.01 -27.63
CA VAL A 24 -27.61 -10.46 -26.75
C VAL A 24 -27.99 -10.15 -25.31
N GLU A 25 -28.47 -11.15 -24.58
CA GLU A 25 -28.65 -11.05 -23.12
C GLU A 25 -27.29 -11.12 -22.44
N ILE A 26 -26.94 -10.06 -21.71
CA ILE A 26 -25.72 -10.00 -20.91
C ILE A 26 -26.10 -10.31 -19.47
N GLU A 27 -25.86 -11.54 -19.04
CA GLU A 27 -26.15 -11.96 -17.67
C GLU A 27 -24.98 -11.67 -16.73
N ILE A 28 -25.25 -10.92 -15.67
CA ILE A 28 -24.30 -10.72 -14.56
C ILE A 28 -24.37 -11.94 -13.65
N ASN A 29 -23.56 -12.95 -13.97
CA ASN A 29 -23.47 -14.19 -13.20
C ASN A 29 -22.43 -14.10 -12.06
N GLU A 30 -22.35 -15.15 -11.25
CA GLU A 30 -21.41 -15.25 -10.11
C GLU A 30 -19.94 -15.06 -10.53
N SER A 31 -19.56 -15.50 -11.72
CA SER A 31 -18.18 -15.35 -12.23
C SER A 31 -17.83 -13.88 -12.49
N VAL A 32 -18.77 -13.08 -12.99
CA VAL A 32 -18.58 -11.63 -13.16
C VAL A 32 -18.40 -10.97 -11.79
N ILE A 33 -19.25 -11.32 -10.82
CA ILE A 33 -19.19 -10.80 -9.45
C ILE A 33 -17.86 -11.15 -8.77
N GLU A 34 -17.38 -12.38 -8.91
CA GLU A 34 -16.09 -12.82 -8.36
C GLU A 34 -14.92 -11.99 -8.93
N LYS A 35 -14.92 -11.75 -10.25
CA LYS A 35 -13.90 -10.93 -10.91
C LYS A 35 -13.92 -9.47 -10.42
N LEU A 36 -15.11 -8.90 -10.21
CA LEU A 36 -15.27 -7.55 -9.68
C LEU A 36 -14.70 -7.45 -8.24
N ASN A 37 -15.08 -8.39 -7.37
CA ASN A 37 -14.57 -8.46 -5.99
C ASN A 37 -13.06 -8.62 -5.93
N LYS A 38 -12.50 -9.55 -6.73
CA LYS A 38 -11.05 -9.75 -6.80
C LYS A 38 -10.33 -8.46 -7.19
N THR A 39 -10.87 -7.72 -8.16
CA THR A 39 -10.26 -6.47 -8.61
C THR A 39 -10.32 -5.40 -7.50
N LEU A 40 -11.43 -5.31 -6.77
CA LEU A 40 -11.58 -4.43 -5.62
C LEU A 40 -10.57 -4.75 -4.51
N GLU A 41 -10.41 -6.02 -4.14
CA GLU A 41 -9.44 -6.45 -3.13
C GLU A 41 -7.99 -6.06 -3.51
N VAL A 42 -7.63 -6.20 -4.78
CA VAL A 42 -6.30 -5.81 -5.28
C VAL A 42 -6.12 -4.29 -5.21
N ALA A 43 -7.13 -3.51 -5.61
CA ALA A 43 -7.07 -2.06 -5.51
C ALA A 43 -6.89 -1.59 -4.05
N GLU A 44 -7.61 -2.19 -3.11
CA GLU A 44 -7.49 -1.89 -1.68
C GLU A 44 -6.12 -2.24 -1.11
N LYS A 45 -5.50 -3.33 -1.59
CA LYS A 45 -4.09 -3.66 -1.25
C LYS A 45 -3.14 -2.58 -1.78
N ILE A 46 -3.31 -2.14 -3.02
CA ILE A 46 -2.47 -1.12 -3.66
C ILE A 46 -2.61 0.24 -2.98
N LYS A 47 -3.83 0.66 -2.61
CA LYS A 47 -4.08 1.93 -1.90
C LYS A 47 -3.24 2.06 -0.63
N LYS A 48 -3.03 0.94 0.09
CA LYS A 48 -2.28 0.89 1.35
C LYS A 48 -0.76 0.98 1.17
N VAL A 49 -0.23 0.78 -0.05
CA VAL A 49 1.22 0.78 -0.30
C VAL A 49 1.75 2.20 -0.31
N GLU A 50 2.68 2.55 0.57
CA GLU A 50 3.30 3.87 0.55
C GLU A 50 4.27 4.05 -0.63
N ILE A 51 4.09 5.15 -1.38
CA ILE A 51 4.90 5.46 -2.56
C ILE A 51 5.94 6.51 -2.15
N ARG A 52 7.20 6.06 -2.03
CA ARG A 52 8.34 6.90 -1.64
C ARG A 52 9.36 7.09 -2.76
N ASP A 53 9.34 6.20 -3.75
CA ASP A 53 10.31 6.17 -4.84
C ASP A 53 9.74 5.47 -6.09
N GLU A 54 10.51 5.54 -7.18
CA GLU A 54 10.19 4.94 -8.48
C GLU A 54 10.12 3.41 -8.43
N ASN A 55 10.94 2.75 -7.60
CA ASN A 55 10.94 1.29 -7.48
C ASN A 55 9.63 0.77 -6.88
N LYS A 56 9.04 1.51 -5.95
CA LYS A 56 7.70 1.19 -5.42
C LYS A 56 6.63 1.35 -6.48
N VAL A 57 6.69 2.43 -7.28
CA VAL A 57 5.78 2.59 -8.41
C VAL A 57 5.94 1.45 -9.41
N GLU A 58 7.17 1.01 -9.70
CA GLU A 58 7.42 -0.10 -10.61
C GLU A 58 6.77 -1.40 -10.13
N LYS A 59 6.87 -1.71 -8.84
CA LYS A 59 6.21 -2.89 -8.25
C LYS A 59 4.69 -2.79 -8.33
N ILE A 60 4.13 -1.66 -7.91
CA ILE A 60 2.68 -1.43 -7.96
C ILE A 60 2.16 -1.59 -9.40
N VAL A 61 2.83 -0.98 -10.37
CA VAL A 61 2.40 -1.00 -11.77
C VAL A 61 2.47 -2.42 -12.37
N LYS A 62 3.44 -3.24 -11.95
CA LYS A 62 3.49 -4.67 -12.28
C LYS A 62 2.30 -5.43 -11.66
N ASP A 63 2.03 -5.21 -10.38
CA ASP A 63 0.89 -5.83 -9.70
C ASP A 63 -0.44 -5.44 -10.36
N ILE A 64 -0.59 -4.18 -10.79
CA ILE A 64 -1.77 -3.72 -11.55
C ILE A 64 -1.87 -4.47 -12.87
N ALA A 65 -0.79 -4.52 -13.65
CA ALA A 65 -0.78 -5.16 -14.97
C ALA A 65 -1.17 -6.65 -14.87
N GLU A 66 -0.63 -7.38 -13.90
CA GLU A 66 -0.98 -8.79 -13.66
C GLU A 66 -2.45 -8.98 -13.31
N ASN A 67 -3.07 -7.99 -12.66
CA ASN A 67 -4.46 -8.05 -12.19
C ASN A 67 -5.48 -7.30 -13.07
N ILE A 68 -5.09 -6.87 -14.29
CA ILE A 68 -6.04 -6.40 -15.30
C ILE A 68 -7.03 -7.53 -15.61
N THR A 69 -8.30 -7.32 -15.29
CA THR A 69 -9.30 -8.40 -15.33
C THR A 69 -10.43 -8.06 -16.31
N PRO A 70 -10.62 -8.88 -17.36
CA PRO A 70 -11.77 -8.76 -18.25
C PRO A 70 -13.01 -9.29 -17.53
N VAL A 71 -13.89 -8.37 -17.13
CA VAL A 71 -15.11 -8.70 -16.39
C VAL A 71 -16.20 -9.18 -17.33
N ILE A 72 -16.31 -8.54 -18.50
CA ILE A 72 -17.18 -8.95 -19.61
C ILE A 72 -16.34 -8.94 -20.89
N ALA A 73 -16.31 -10.06 -21.60
CA ALA A 73 -15.56 -10.21 -22.84
C ALA A 73 -16.42 -10.97 -23.85
N VAL A 74 -17.20 -10.24 -24.65
CA VAL A 74 -18.04 -10.82 -25.69
C VAL A 74 -17.22 -10.85 -26.97
N ASN A 75 -16.75 -12.04 -27.38
CA ASN A 75 -15.87 -12.20 -28.56
C ASN A 75 -14.58 -11.38 -28.47
N PHE A 76 -14.00 -11.25 -27.26
CA PHE A 76 -12.78 -10.47 -27.05
C PHE A 76 -11.77 -11.26 -26.23
N ASN A 77 -10.49 -11.04 -26.55
CA ASN A 77 -9.37 -11.52 -25.74
C ASN A 77 -8.42 -10.37 -25.41
N ILE A 78 -7.75 -10.47 -24.26
CA ILE A 78 -6.66 -9.57 -23.88
C ILE A 78 -5.33 -10.31 -23.87
N SER A 79 -4.27 -9.65 -24.35
CA SER A 79 -2.93 -10.21 -24.39
C SER A 79 -1.86 -9.12 -24.22
N ASN A 80 -0.58 -9.51 -24.30
CA ASN A 80 0.56 -8.58 -24.36
C ASN A 80 0.60 -7.52 -23.25
N LYS A 81 0.21 -7.90 -22.03
CA LYS A 81 0.29 -7.02 -20.86
C LYS A 81 1.75 -6.65 -20.58
N ARG A 82 2.07 -5.37 -20.64
CA ARG A 82 3.43 -4.82 -20.50
C ARG A 82 3.43 -3.63 -19.57
N THR A 83 4.55 -3.42 -18.90
CA THR A 83 4.80 -2.26 -18.06
C THR A 83 6.07 -1.55 -18.53
N GLU A 84 6.05 -0.24 -18.51
CA GLU A 84 7.26 0.57 -18.75
C GLU A 84 7.95 0.89 -17.42
N LYS A 85 9.25 1.15 -17.46
CA LYS A 85 9.96 1.64 -16.27
C LYS A 85 9.41 3.02 -15.88
N PRO A 86 9.07 3.24 -14.60
CA PRO A 86 8.59 4.54 -14.16
C PRO A 86 9.62 5.64 -14.43
N LYS A 87 9.13 6.82 -14.76
CA LYS A 87 9.94 8.02 -15.00
C LYS A 87 9.47 9.12 -14.07
N LYS A 88 10.41 9.75 -13.37
CA LYS A 88 10.12 10.93 -12.59
C LYS A 88 9.97 12.15 -13.49
N VAL A 89 8.85 12.85 -13.35
CA VAL A 89 8.52 14.08 -14.08
C VAL A 89 8.05 15.10 -13.04
N GLY A 90 8.93 16.04 -12.69
CA GLY A 90 8.67 16.97 -11.60
C GLY A 90 8.57 16.27 -10.25
N ASP A 91 7.44 16.43 -9.58
CA ASP A 91 7.09 15.81 -8.29
C ASP A 91 6.32 14.49 -8.42
N LYS A 92 5.99 14.10 -9.65
CA LYS A 92 5.29 12.86 -9.94
C LYS A 92 6.25 11.82 -10.48
N VAL A 93 5.90 10.57 -10.24
CA VAL A 93 6.44 9.42 -10.96
C VAL A 93 5.36 8.92 -11.89
N ILE A 94 5.65 8.89 -13.18
CA ILE A 94 4.73 8.46 -14.24
C ILE A 94 5.15 7.08 -14.71
N SER A 95 4.21 6.19 -14.92
CA SER A 95 4.46 4.88 -15.52
C SER A 95 3.30 4.47 -16.44
N ASN A 96 3.61 3.57 -17.37
CA ASN A 96 2.67 3.13 -18.38
C ASN A 96 2.39 1.64 -18.26
N ILE A 97 1.13 1.27 -18.45
CA ILE A 97 0.67 -0.10 -18.62
C ILE A 97 0.07 -0.21 -20.01
N SER A 98 0.41 -1.26 -20.74
CA SER A 98 -0.15 -1.53 -22.05
C SER A 98 -0.68 -2.95 -22.16
N PHE A 99 -1.73 -3.14 -22.95
CA PHE A 99 -2.26 -4.45 -23.33
C PHE A 99 -2.93 -4.36 -24.70
N THR A 100 -3.02 -5.49 -25.39
CA THR A 100 -3.72 -5.60 -26.67
C THR A 100 -5.10 -6.21 -26.43
N ALA A 101 -6.15 -5.57 -26.92
CA ALA A 101 -7.49 -6.14 -27.00
C ALA A 101 -7.74 -6.61 -28.44
N VAL A 102 -8.09 -7.89 -28.61
CA VAL A 102 -8.36 -8.48 -29.93
C VAL A 102 -9.82 -8.88 -29.98
N ASN A 103 -10.55 -8.31 -30.93
CA ASN A 103 -11.91 -8.71 -31.20
C ASN A 103 -11.89 -9.93 -32.13
N THR A 104 -12.76 -10.89 -31.87
CA THR A 104 -12.90 -12.10 -32.69
C THR A 104 -14.18 -12.06 -33.52
N SER A 105 -14.95 -10.97 -33.48
CA SER A 105 -16.15 -10.78 -34.33
C SER A 105 -16.44 -9.31 -34.64
N GLU A 106 -17.33 -9.03 -35.60
CA GLU A 106 -17.72 -7.65 -35.93
C GLU A 106 -18.59 -6.97 -34.85
N LYS A 107 -19.06 -7.72 -33.83
CA LYS A 107 -20.02 -7.23 -32.82
C LYS A 107 -19.60 -7.51 -31.37
N GLY A 108 -18.31 -7.70 -31.14
CA GLY A 108 -17.77 -7.89 -29.80
C GLY A 108 -17.69 -6.60 -28.99
N PHE A 109 -17.58 -6.74 -27.68
CA PHE A 109 -17.05 -5.69 -26.82
C PHE A 109 -16.33 -6.29 -25.61
N LEU A 110 -15.52 -5.46 -24.98
CA LEU A 110 -14.71 -5.82 -23.82
C LEU A 110 -14.86 -4.76 -22.74
N THR A 111 -15.23 -5.18 -21.53
CA THR A 111 -15.16 -4.36 -20.32
C THR A 111 -14.10 -4.94 -19.39
N VAL A 112 -13.12 -4.10 -19.03
CA VAL A 112 -11.97 -4.44 -18.20
C VAL A 112 -11.97 -3.60 -16.94
N ARG A 113 -11.69 -4.23 -15.79
CA ARG A 113 -11.41 -3.54 -14.54
C ARG A 113 -9.91 -3.57 -14.25
N VAL A 114 -9.37 -2.40 -13.92
CA VAL A 114 -7.95 -2.17 -13.65
C VAL A 114 -7.81 -1.62 -12.23
N PRO A 115 -7.12 -2.31 -11.32
CA PRO A 115 -7.05 -1.94 -9.91
C PRO A 115 -5.99 -0.86 -9.64
N ILE A 116 -6.21 0.36 -10.12
CA ILE A 116 -5.23 1.47 -10.04
C ILE A 116 -4.93 1.96 -8.61
N GLY A 117 -5.79 1.61 -7.64
CA GLY A 117 -5.61 1.90 -6.23
C GLY A 117 -5.55 3.40 -5.93
N LYS A 118 -4.40 3.92 -5.50
CA LYS A 118 -4.23 5.36 -5.25
C LYS A 118 -3.44 6.10 -6.34
N LEU A 119 -3.08 5.41 -7.41
CA LEU A 119 -2.43 6.05 -8.56
C LEU A 119 -3.46 6.92 -9.26
N LYS A 120 -3.03 8.10 -9.70
CA LYS A 120 -3.84 9.00 -10.50
C LYS A 120 -3.79 8.58 -11.96
N LEU A 121 -4.94 8.50 -12.60
CA LEU A 121 -5.03 8.37 -14.05
C LEU A 121 -4.65 9.70 -14.70
N GLU A 122 -3.64 9.69 -15.58
CA GLU A 122 -3.25 10.89 -16.34
C GLU A 122 -3.88 10.88 -17.74
N ASN A 123 -3.86 9.74 -18.45
CA ASN A 123 -4.63 9.54 -19.67
C ASN A 123 -4.74 8.05 -20.04
N ILE A 124 -5.60 7.76 -21.01
CA ILE A 124 -5.68 6.49 -21.71
C ILE A 124 -5.59 6.80 -23.20
N THR A 125 -4.74 6.06 -23.90
CA THR A 125 -4.62 6.16 -25.36
C THR A 125 -4.82 4.79 -25.97
N VAL A 126 -5.42 4.79 -27.16
CA VAL A 126 -5.72 3.59 -27.93
C VAL A 126 -5.17 3.74 -29.35
N PHE A 127 -4.45 2.74 -29.82
CA PHE A 127 -3.98 2.67 -31.21
C PHE A 127 -4.86 1.68 -31.97
N ASN A 128 -5.52 2.15 -33.03
CA ASN A 128 -6.49 1.38 -33.80
C ASN A 128 -5.93 0.78 -35.11
N GLY A 129 -4.60 0.66 -35.21
CA GLY A 129 -3.91 0.23 -36.43
C GLY A 129 -3.49 1.37 -37.36
N SER A 130 -4.08 2.56 -37.24
CA SER A 130 -3.75 3.73 -38.08
C SER A 130 -3.33 4.95 -37.26
N THR A 131 -4.02 5.24 -36.17
CA THR A 131 -3.85 6.45 -35.37
C THR A 131 -3.94 6.13 -33.89
N THR A 132 -3.27 6.93 -33.08
CA THR A 132 -3.41 6.92 -31.62
C THR A 132 -4.35 8.03 -31.22
N VAL A 133 -5.44 7.68 -30.53
CA VAL A 133 -6.43 8.63 -30.00
C VAL A 133 -6.54 8.49 -28.48
N ALA A 134 -6.91 9.57 -27.81
CA ALA A 134 -7.24 9.50 -26.38
C ALA A 134 -8.61 8.84 -26.20
N LEU A 135 -8.74 7.99 -25.20
CA LEU A 135 -10.04 7.43 -24.82
C LEU A 135 -10.78 8.44 -23.97
N GLU A 136 -12.06 8.65 -24.24
CA GLU A 136 -12.88 9.62 -23.51
C GLU A 136 -13.48 9.02 -22.24
N GLU A 137 -13.66 9.88 -21.23
CA GLU A 137 -14.40 9.51 -20.02
C GLU A 137 -15.89 9.40 -20.35
N TRP A 138 -16.52 8.37 -19.81
CA TRP A 138 -17.94 8.15 -20.02
C TRP A 138 -18.77 9.28 -19.42
N ASN A 139 -19.70 9.77 -20.24
CA ASN A 139 -20.69 10.77 -19.89
C ASN A 139 -22.02 10.35 -20.51
N GLU A 140 -23.09 10.29 -19.70
CA GLU A 140 -24.44 9.92 -20.15
C GLU A 140 -24.96 10.80 -21.30
N ASP A 141 -24.53 12.07 -21.34
CA ASP A 141 -25.04 13.07 -22.28
C ASP A 141 -24.31 13.11 -23.64
N ASN A 142 -23.15 12.45 -23.78
CA ASN A 142 -22.30 12.58 -24.97
C ASN A 142 -21.59 11.27 -25.32
N ILE A 143 -22.32 10.36 -25.98
CA ILE A 143 -21.84 9.03 -26.33
C ILE A 143 -21.78 8.91 -27.86
N ASP A 144 -20.69 9.40 -28.45
CA ASP A 144 -20.36 9.14 -29.86
C ASP A 144 -18.94 8.57 -30.01
N SER A 145 -18.60 7.61 -29.15
CA SER A 145 -17.31 6.92 -29.26
C SER A 145 -17.43 5.63 -30.05
N GLU A 146 -16.75 5.58 -31.20
CA GLU A 146 -16.62 4.38 -32.02
C GLU A 146 -15.54 3.40 -31.55
N ILE A 147 -14.77 3.73 -30.51
CA ILE A 147 -13.64 2.91 -30.05
C ILE A 147 -13.81 2.39 -28.62
N GLY A 148 -14.49 3.16 -27.76
CA GLY A 148 -14.69 2.84 -26.36
C GLY A 148 -14.66 4.05 -25.43
N TRP A 149 -14.76 3.80 -24.14
CA TRP A 149 -14.75 4.82 -23.08
C TRP A 149 -14.09 4.27 -21.82
N TYR A 150 -13.81 5.16 -20.86
CA TYR A 150 -13.42 4.76 -19.52
C TYR A 150 -14.26 5.46 -18.46
N ARG A 151 -14.26 4.94 -17.22
CA ARG A 151 -14.77 5.66 -16.05
C ARG A 151 -14.12 5.15 -14.76
N ILE A 152 -14.34 5.88 -13.66
CA ILE A 152 -13.93 5.49 -12.32
C ILE A 152 -15.20 5.21 -11.50
N PRO A 153 -15.74 3.98 -11.54
CA PRO A 153 -16.99 3.63 -10.86
C PRO A 153 -16.86 3.65 -9.34
N THR A 154 -15.66 3.36 -8.83
CA THR A 154 -15.32 3.52 -7.42
C THR A 154 -13.85 3.89 -7.28
N GLU A 155 -13.49 4.51 -6.16
CA GLU A 155 -12.13 4.99 -5.92
C GLU A 155 -11.12 3.85 -6.10
N GLY A 156 -10.12 4.08 -6.95
CA GLY A 156 -9.04 3.14 -7.21
C GLY A 156 -9.35 1.99 -8.16
N ILE A 157 -10.53 2.03 -8.78
CA ILE A 157 -10.90 1.12 -9.86
C ILE A 157 -11.10 1.92 -11.13
N LEU A 158 -10.38 1.55 -12.18
CA LEU A 158 -10.59 2.06 -13.52
C LEU A 158 -11.36 1.02 -14.32
N GLU A 159 -12.47 1.42 -14.92
CA GLU A 159 -13.23 0.63 -15.90
C GLU A 159 -12.93 1.15 -17.30
N ILE A 160 -12.58 0.25 -18.22
CA ILE A 160 -12.38 0.56 -19.64
C ILE A 160 -13.30 -0.35 -20.44
N THR A 161 -14.12 0.23 -21.31
CA THR A 161 -14.95 -0.50 -22.27
C THR A 161 -14.46 -0.22 -23.69
N LEU A 162 -14.26 -1.27 -24.49
CA LEU A 162 -13.73 -1.21 -25.85
C LEU A 162 -14.65 -1.96 -26.81
N ILE A 163 -14.83 -1.40 -28.00
CA ILE A 163 -15.70 -1.97 -29.06
C ILE A 163 -14.96 -2.26 -30.37
N LYS A 164 -13.67 -1.92 -30.44
CA LYS A 164 -12.73 -2.27 -31.52
C LYS A 164 -11.51 -2.97 -30.91
N ASP A 165 -10.49 -3.22 -31.71
CA ASP A 165 -9.31 -4.04 -31.41
C ASP A 165 -8.06 -3.19 -31.08
N PRO A 166 -8.07 -2.26 -30.11
CA PRO A 166 -6.94 -1.37 -29.94
C PRO A 166 -5.81 -2.01 -29.13
N ASP A 167 -4.61 -1.51 -29.41
CA ASP A 167 -3.54 -1.50 -28.41
C ASP A 167 -3.81 -0.36 -27.42
N VAL A 168 -4.01 -0.73 -26.16
CA VAL A 168 -4.34 0.20 -25.08
C VAL A 168 -3.07 0.58 -24.32
N LYS A 169 -2.93 1.85 -23.98
CA LYS A 169 -1.91 2.37 -23.09
C LYS A 169 -2.53 3.26 -22.02
N ILE A 170 -2.36 2.87 -20.77
CA ILE A 170 -2.82 3.57 -19.57
C ILE A 170 -1.61 4.27 -18.95
N THR A 171 -1.69 5.59 -18.79
CA THR A 171 -0.66 6.38 -18.11
C THR A 171 -1.12 6.69 -16.69
N LEU A 172 -0.37 6.21 -15.72
CA LEU A 172 -0.64 6.43 -14.30
C LEU A 172 0.47 7.28 -13.69
N SER A 173 0.09 8.13 -12.73
CA SER A 173 1.05 8.87 -11.93
C SER A 173 0.88 8.61 -10.43
N ALA A 174 1.98 8.74 -9.73
CA ALA A 174 2.01 8.84 -8.29
C ALA A 174 2.67 10.15 -7.89
N GLU A 175 2.04 10.89 -6.98
CA GLU A 175 2.75 11.94 -6.26
C GLU A 175 3.68 11.30 -5.25
N LEU A 176 4.96 11.65 -5.33
CA LEU A 176 5.89 11.31 -4.26
C LEU A 176 5.54 12.18 -3.06
N LYS A 177 5.33 11.56 -1.88
CA LYS A 177 5.15 12.33 -0.65
C LYS A 177 6.33 13.29 -0.48
N LYS A 178 6.05 14.60 -0.61
CA LYS A 178 7.01 15.66 -0.31
C LYS A 178 7.12 15.79 1.21
N THR A 179 8.34 15.75 1.72
CA THR A 179 8.62 16.05 3.13
C THR A 179 8.46 17.55 3.36
N THR A 180 7.34 17.97 3.96
CA THR A 180 7.09 19.39 4.26
C THR A 180 8.14 19.93 5.26
N PRO A 181 8.77 21.09 5.03
CA PRO A 181 9.72 21.69 5.96
C PRO A 181 9.01 22.56 6.99
N GLU A 182 9.02 22.16 8.25
CA GLU A 182 8.87 23.09 9.38
C GLU A 182 10.26 23.57 9.81
N GLY A 183 10.45 24.89 9.87
CA GLY A 183 11.46 25.56 10.71
C GLY A 183 12.93 25.31 10.41
N SER A 184 13.51 26.16 9.55
CA SER A 184 14.93 26.53 9.47
C SER A 184 15.89 26.04 10.58
N ARG A 185 16.79 25.11 10.23
CA ARG A 185 18.26 25.22 10.40
C ARG A 185 18.97 24.04 9.69
N ARG A 186 19.61 24.37 8.55
CA ARG A 186 20.66 23.61 7.83
C ARG A 186 20.34 22.11 7.53
N ARG A 187 19.64 21.85 6.41
CA ARG A 187 19.40 20.51 5.85
C ARG A 187 20.49 20.11 4.85
N GLY A 188 21.26 19.07 5.19
CA GLY A 188 21.81 18.11 4.22
C GLY A 188 20.75 17.06 3.85
N PRO A 189 21.07 16.05 3.01
CA PRO A 189 20.10 15.08 2.50
C PRO A 189 19.48 14.28 3.65
N SER A 190 18.15 14.33 3.79
CA SER A 190 17.39 13.59 4.79
C SER A 190 17.32 12.12 4.38
N VAL A 191 18.29 11.34 4.83
CA VAL A 191 18.18 9.88 4.90
C VAL A 191 16.99 9.56 5.81
N ASP A 192 16.17 8.55 5.50
CA ASP A 192 15.18 7.97 6.43
C ASP A 192 15.95 7.50 7.68
N LYS A 193 16.18 8.38 8.67
CA LYS A 193 17.13 8.16 9.76
C LYS A 193 16.77 6.94 10.59
N ILE A 194 15.47 6.67 10.75
CA ILE A 194 15.01 5.44 11.40
C ILE A 194 15.33 4.21 10.59
N ARG A 195 15.19 4.23 9.25
CA ARG A 195 15.56 3.07 8.42
C ARG A 195 17.07 2.84 8.43
N GLU A 196 17.86 3.90 8.36
CA GLU A 196 19.32 3.82 8.51
C GLU A 196 19.70 3.29 9.90
N PHE A 197 19.06 3.79 10.96
CA PHE A 197 19.26 3.30 12.32
C PHE A 197 18.90 1.82 12.44
N VAL A 198 17.72 1.42 11.96
CA VAL A 198 17.26 0.03 12.00
C VAL A 198 18.21 -0.88 11.24
N ALA A 199 18.70 -0.48 10.06
CA ALA A 199 19.62 -1.27 9.26
C ALA A 199 20.98 -1.52 9.95
N ARG A 200 21.47 -0.55 10.74
CA ARG A 200 22.75 -0.65 11.46
C ARG A 200 22.63 -1.15 12.91
N ALA A 201 21.45 -1.05 13.50
CA ALA A 201 21.20 -1.42 14.89
C ALA A 201 20.98 -2.93 15.06
N GLU A 202 21.43 -3.45 16.20
CA GLU A 202 21.11 -4.83 16.58
C GLU A 202 19.68 -4.92 17.14
N VAL A 203 18.83 -5.79 16.59
CA VAL A 203 17.50 -6.03 17.16
C VAL A 203 17.59 -7.15 18.19
N ILE A 204 17.29 -6.86 19.45
CA ILE A 204 17.40 -7.78 20.58
C ILE A 204 16.01 -8.05 21.14
N VAL A 205 15.59 -9.31 21.08
CA VAL A 205 14.27 -9.76 21.52
C VAL A 205 14.42 -10.74 22.68
N GLY A 206 13.55 -10.61 23.69
CA GLY A 206 13.57 -11.48 24.87
C GLY A 206 12.75 -12.77 24.75
N SER A 207 11.77 -12.79 23.83
CA SER A 207 10.88 -13.93 23.65
C SER A 207 10.59 -14.24 22.18
N GLU A 208 10.43 -15.52 21.85
CA GLU A 208 10.02 -15.97 20.51
C GLU A 208 8.62 -15.47 20.14
N ILE A 209 7.79 -15.16 21.13
CA ILE A 209 6.42 -14.69 20.93
C ILE A 209 6.44 -13.26 20.42
N ASP A 210 7.26 -12.39 21.02
CA ASP A 210 7.44 -11.01 20.54
C ASP A 210 8.12 -10.97 19.16
N LEU A 211 8.99 -11.95 18.88
CA LEU A 211 9.59 -12.15 17.56
C LEU A 211 8.51 -12.36 16.48
N ASN A 212 7.59 -13.29 16.73
CA ASN A 212 6.54 -13.69 15.79
C ASN A 212 5.40 -12.67 15.64
N LEU A 213 5.25 -11.73 16.59
CA LEU A 213 4.14 -10.78 16.60
C LEU A 213 4.34 -9.54 15.72
N SER A 214 5.57 -9.06 15.57
CA SER A 214 5.86 -7.82 14.82
C SER A 214 7.35 -7.56 14.54
N ALA A 215 8.27 -8.16 15.31
CA ALA A 215 9.70 -7.84 15.23
C ALA A 215 10.40 -8.44 14.00
N LYS A 216 9.90 -9.55 13.44
CA LYS A 216 10.44 -10.17 12.21
C LYS A 216 10.48 -9.24 11.01
N ASP A 217 9.53 -8.30 10.94
CA ASP A 217 9.44 -7.36 9.82
C ASP A 217 10.26 -6.08 10.07
N LEU A 218 10.99 -5.98 11.19
CA LEU A 218 11.76 -4.80 11.55
C LEU A 218 13.20 -4.86 11.00
N ASN A 219 13.90 -5.99 11.12
CA ASN A 219 15.25 -6.17 10.59
C ASN A 219 15.49 -7.65 10.26
N THR A 220 16.36 -7.92 9.28
CA THR A 220 16.78 -9.26 8.88
C THR A 220 17.68 -9.95 9.90
N THR A 221 18.31 -9.20 10.82
CA THR A 221 19.21 -9.75 11.84
C THR A 221 18.66 -9.53 13.25
N ILE A 222 18.03 -10.57 13.80
CA ILE A 222 17.41 -10.53 15.13
C ILE A 222 18.13 -11.48 16.08
N LYS A 223 18.50 -10.96 17.24
CA LYS A 223 19.15 -11.71 18.33
C LYS A 223 18.13 -12.02 19.41
N LEU A 224 17.72 -13.28 19.49
CA LEU A 224 16.93 -13.79 20.61
C LEU A 224 17.87 -14.07 21.79
N ILE A 225 17.56 -13.53 22.97
CA ILE A 225 18.37 -13.69 24.18
C ILE A 225 17.58 -14.31 25.33
N LYS A 226 18.24 -15.14 26.14
CA LYS A 226 17.68 -15.70 27.39
C LYS A 226 18.32 -15.12 28.65
N THR A 227 19.45 -14.44 28.51
CA THR A 227 20.21 -13.80 29.58
C THR A 227 20.49 -12.34 29.22
N PRO A 228 20.65 -11.45 30.22
CA PRO A 228 20.93 -10.05 29.95
C PRO A 228 22.31 -9.88 29.30
N ILE A 229 22.40 -9.01 28.29
CA ILE A 229 23.66 -8.69 27.63
C ILE A 229 24.07 -7.24 27.89
N GLU A 230 25.36 -6.97 27.72
CA GLU A 230 25.88 -5.61 27.74
C GLU A 230 25.72 -4.95 26.36
N ILE A 231 25.28 -3.69 26.35
CA ILE A 231 25.13 -2.90 25.13
C ILE A 231 26.49 -2.37 24.71
N LYS A 232 26.93 -2.80 23.51
CA LYS A 232 28.24 -2.48 22.89
C LYS A 232 28.12 -1.86 21.49
N LYS A 233 26.89 -1.64 21.03
CA LYS A 233 26.55 -0.96 19.77
C LYS A 233 25.10 -0.50 19.83
N ASP A 234 24.74 0.34 18.85
CA ASP A 234 23.37 0.81 18.69
C ASP A 234 22.41 -0.38 18.54
N CYS A 235 21.29 -0.34 19.26
CA CYS A 235 20.37 -1.47 19.31
C CYS A 235 18.92 -1.06 19.52
N ILE A 236 18.03 -1.98 19.16
CA ILE A 236 16.59 -1.92 19.40
C ILE A 236 16.24 -3.07 20.34
N LEU A 237 15.78 -2.73 21.54
CA LEU A 237 15.29 -3.69 22.52
C LEU A 237 13.78 -3.84 22.37
N ILE A 238 13.31 -5.06 22.16
CA ILE A 238 11.88 -5.37 22.01
C ILE A 238 11.40 -6.24 23.18
N GLY A 239 10.26 -5.84 23.75
CA GLY A 239 9.58 -6.53 24.84
C GLY A 239 9.82 -5.87 26.20
N GLY A 240 8.83 -6.01 27.10
CA GLY A 240 8.92 -5.49 28.47
C GLY A 240 9.93 -6.24 29.35
N PRO A 241 10.23 -5.73 30.56
CA PRO A 241 11.25 -6.28 31.45
C PRO A 241 10.95 -7.71 31.94
N VAL A 242 9.69 -8.16 31.86
CA VAL A 242 9.33 -9.56 32.15
C VAL A 242 9.88 -10.50 31.07
N ALA A 243 9.70 -10.13 29.79
CA ALA A 243 10.06 -10.95 28.65
C ALA A 243 11.51 -10.76 28.20
N ASN A 244 12.08 -9.55 28.33
CA ASN A 244 13.42 -9.23 27.88
C ASN A 244 14.37 -8.95 29.06
N PRO A 245 15.31 -9.87 29.36
CA PRO A 245 16.20 -9.72 30.53
C PRO A 245 17.17 -8.53 30.41
N THR A 246 17.54 -8.12 29.19
CA THR A 246 18.35 -6.91 28.97
C THR A 246 17.55 -5.66 29.29
N VAL A 247 16.28 -5.61 28.89
CA VAL A 247 15.37 -4.51 29.25
C VAL A 247 15.21 -4.43 30.77
N ARG A 248 15.05 -5.58 31.46
CA ARG A 248 14.99 -5.63 32.92
C ARG A 248 16.22 -4.98 33.57
N LYS A 249 17.42 -5.44 33.20
CA LYS A 249 18.70 -4.91 33.72
C LYS A 249 18.77 -3.38 33.59
N TYR A 250 18.52 -2.84 32.41
CA TYR A 250 18.67 -1.40 32.17
C TYR A 250 17.50 -0.55 32.70
N MET A 251 16.30 -1.12 32.85
CA MET A 251 15.22 -0.47 33.59
C MET A 251 15.49 -0.37 35.09
N GLU A 252 16.05 -1.42 35.71
CA GLU A 252 16.45 -1.40 37.13
C GLU A 252 17.53 -0.35 37.40
N MET A 253 18.42 -0.14 36.43
CA MET A 253 19.43 0.93 36.43
C MET A 253 18.86 2.32 36.10
N ARG A 254 17.54 2.44 35.88
CA ARG A 254 16.84 3.69 35.50
C ARG A 254 17.37 4.36 34.23
N ALA A 255 17.85 3.57 33.26
CA ALA A 255 18.36 4.09 32.00
C ALA A 255 17.27 4.66 31.06
N PHE A 256 16.01 4.29 31.33
CA PHE A 256 14.84 4.65 30.52
C PHE A 256 13.93 5.64 31.25
N PRO A 257 13.48 6.73 30.60
CA PRO A 257 12.58 7.72 31.22
C PRO A 257 11.24 7.13 31.70
N VAL A 258 10.71 6.14 30.99
CA VAL A 258 9.43 5.49 31.30
C VAL A 258 9.67 4.06 31.77
N ARG A 259 9.24 3.77 33.00
CA ARG A 259 9.23 2.41 33.54
C ARG A 259 8.03 1.65 33.01
N VAL A 260 8.27 0.54 32.31
CA VAL A 260 7.22 -0.37 31.82
C VAL A 260 7.03 -1.49 32.83
N THR A 261 5.77 -1.80 33.16
CA THR A 261 5.39 -2.95 34.00
C THR A 261 4.27 -3.72 33.31
N ASN A 262 3.72 -4.77 33.93
CA ASN A 262 2.55 -5.47 33.35
C ASN A 262 1.26 -4.62 33.43
N GLU A 263 1.29 -3.53 34.20
CA GLU A 263 0.16 -2.63 34.47
C GLU A 263 0.31 -1.29 33.74
N TYR A 264 1.53 -0.77 33.61
CA TYR A 264 1.81 0.52 32.95
C TYR A 264 2.63 0.30 31.67
N PRO A 265 2.24 0.87 30.51
CA PRO A 265 1.32 2.00 30.29
C PRO A 265 -0.19 1.68 30.21
N GLY A 266 -0.59 0.43 30.39
CA GLY A 266 -1.99 0.00 30.42
C GLY A 266 -2.33 -1.02 29.35
N LYS A 267 -3.47 -1.69 29.47
CA LYS A 267 -3.88 -2.76 28.56
C LYS A 267 -3.77 -2.35 27.09
N HIS A 268 -3.11 -3.18 26.29
CA HIS A 268 -2.81 -2.99 24.87
C HIS A 268 -1.96 -1.75 24.55
N ARG A 269 -1.30 -1.15 25.55
CA ARG A 269 -0.49 0.06 25.38
C ARG A 269 1.00 -0.23 25.43
N GLY A 270 1.72 0.51 24.61
CA GLY A 270 3.17 0.46 24.45
C GLY A 270 3.81 1.82 24.65
N VAL A 271 5.13 1.79 24.81
CA VAL A 271 5.99 2.97 24.79
C VAL A 271 7.15 2.75 23.82
N ILE A 272 7.48 3.81 23.08
CA ILE A 272 8.69 3.94 22.29
C ILE A 272 9.54 5.00 23.00
N GLN A 273 10.77 4.66 23.36
CA GLN A 273 11.66 5.61 24.03
C GLN A 273 13.11 5.36 23.64
N VAL A 274 13.89 6.44 23.58
CA VAL A 274 15.29 6.43 23.14
C VAL A 274 16.17 6.93 24.28
N THR A 275 17.32 6.28 24.47
CA THR A 275 18.31 6.68 25.46
C THR A 275 19.74 6.37 24.96
N LYS A 276 20.75 6.85 25.67
CA LYS A 276 22.15 6.47 25.45
C LYS A 276 22.63 5.57 26.57
N ILE A 277 23.12 4.38 26.21
CA ILE A 277 23.73 3.43 27.14
C ILE A 277 25.12 3.09 26.62
N ASN A 278 26.14 3.27 27.45
CA ASN A 278 27.54 3.05 27.08
C ASN A 278 27.96 3.82 25.80
N GLY A 279 27.41 5.02 25.58
CA GLY A 279 27.69 5.82 24.38
C GLY A 279 26.92 5.39 23.12
N HIS A 280 26.13 4.32 23.18
CA HIS A 280 25.33 3.80 22.07
C HIS A 280 23.87 4.21 22.18
N THR A 281 23.24 4.43 21.03
CA THR A 281 21.82 4.78 20.94
C THR A 281 20.97 3.53 21.09
N VAL A 282 20.06 3.54 22.05
CA VAL A 282 19.21 2.41 22.40
C VAL A 282 17.76 2.82 22.28
N VAL A 283 17.03 2.14 21.41
CA VAL A 283 15.59 2.28 21.27
C VAL A 283 14.92 1.15 22.04
N LEU A 284 13.94 1.48 22.87
CA LEU A 284 13.10 0.52 23.57
C LEU A 284 11.68 0.54 22.99
N LEU A 285 11.22 -0.62 22.57
CA LEU A 285 9.86 -0.90 22.09
C LEU A 285 9.22 -1.91 23.04
N ALA A 286 8.43 -1.43 24.00
CA ALA A 286 7.87 -2.28 25.05
C ALA A 286 6.46 -1.87 25.41
N GLY A 287 5.59 -2.85 25.66
CA GLY A 287 4.28 -2.63 26.26
C GLY A 287 4.09 -3.40 27.54
N SER A 288 3.01 -3.08 28.23
CA SER A 288 2.60 -3.80 29.43
C SER A 288 2.04 -5.19 29.13
N ASP A 289 1.63 -5.41 27.88
CA ASP A 289 1.31 -6.72 27.35
C ASP A 289 1.87 -6.89 25.91
N ARG A 290 1.58 -8.05 25.32
CA ARG A 290 2.02 -8.40 23.96
C ARG A 290 1.43 -7.49 22.89
N TRP A 291 0.19 -7.03 23.06
CA TRP A 291 -0.47 -6.12 22.13
C TRP A 291 0.11 -4.72 22.22
N GLY A 292 0.45 -4.27 23.43
CA GLY A 292 1.19 -3.03 23.65
C GLY A 292 2.58 -3.05 23.02
N THR A 293 3.30 -4.17 23.15
CA THR A 293 4.60 -4.34 22.48
C THR A 293 4.44 -4.33 20.96
N LYS A 294 3.42 -5.01 20.42
CA LYS A 294 3.06 -4.96 19.00
C LYS A 294 2.76 -3.53 18.54
N ALA A 295 1.98 -2.76 19.31
CA ALA A 295 1.70 -1.36 19.00
C ALA A 295 2.97 -0.51 18.94
N ALA A 296 3.90 -0.68 19.88
CA ALA A 296 5.18 0.03 19.88
C ALA A 296 6.01 -0.28 18.63
N VAL A 297 6.09 -1.55 18.23
CA VAL A 297 6.84 -1.97 17.03
C VAL A 297 6.18 -1.45 15.75
N GLU A 298 4.87 -1.62 15.59
CA GLU A 298 4.16 -1.17 14.40
C GLU A 298 4.18 0.35 14.26
N TYR A 299 3.99 1.10 15.34
CA TYR A 299 4.06 2.55 15.29
C TYR A 299 5.50 3.04 15.03
N PHE A 300 6.51 2.38 15.60
CA PHE A 300 7.92 2.72 15.36
C PHE A 300 8.31 2.62 13.88
N LYS A 301 7.77 1.64 13.13
CA LYS A 301 7.97 1.52 11.67
C LYS A 301 7.46 2.72 10.87
N THR A 302 6.55 3.51 11.45
CA THR A 302 5.96 4.69 10.82
C THR A 302 6.72 5.99 11.10
N LEU A 303 7.64 5.99 12.08
CA LEU A 303 8.40 7.18 12.46
C LEU A 303 9.50 7.51 11.43
N GLU A 304 9.77 8.80 11.24
CA GLU A 304 10.83 9.30 10.35
C GLU A 304 12.17 9.53 11.08
N ASP A 305 12.10 9.98 12.34
CA ASP A 305 13.25 10.23 13.21
C ASP A 305 13.02 9.62 14.60
N LEU A 306 14.13 9.34 15.30
CA LEU A 306 14.09 8.84 16.67
C LEU A 306 13.44 9.89 17.59
N PRO A 307 12.46 9.51 18.41
CA PRO A 307 11.75 10.49 19.22
C PRO A 307 12.63 11.00 20.36
N GLU A 308 12.61 12.32 20.57
CA GLU A 308 13.31 12.97 21.69
C GLU A 308 12.61 12.70 23.04
N GLU A 309 11.29 12.50 23.01
CA GLU A 309 10.46 12.16 24.18
C GLU A 309 9.77 10.80 24.02
N PRO A 310 9.43 10.10 25.12
CA PRO A 310 8.68 8.85 25.05
C PRO A 310 7.33 9.00 24.33
N ILE A 311 7.07 8.16 23.34
CA ILE A 311 5.79 8.08 22.64
C ILE A 311 4.97 6.94 23.23
N PHE A 312 3.75 7.25 23.67
CA PHE A 312 2.77 6.27 24.10
C PHE A 312 1.88 5.86 22.94
N VAL A 313 1.61 4.57 22.83
CA VAL A 313 0.81 4.00 21.74
C VAL A 313 -0.16 2.96 22.26
N GLU A 314 -1.22 2.70 21.49
CA GLU A 314 -2.19 1.65 21.80
C GLU A 314 -2.54 0.82 20.56
N TRP A 315 -2.76 -0.48 20.76
CA TRP A 315 -3.32 -1.36 19.74
C TRP A 315 -4.84 -1.27 19.73
N ARG A 316 -5.43 -0.66 18.69
CA ARG A 316 -6.89 -0.53 18.51
C ARG A 316 -7.26 -0.71 17.04
N ASN A 317 -8.35 -1.46 16.77
CA ASN A 317 -8.87 -1.69 15.42
C ASN A 317 -7.79 -2.14 14.43
N GLU A 318 -7.00 -3.16 14.84
CA GLU A 318 -5.93 -3.77 14.04
C GLU A 318 -4.78 -2.83 13.63
N ARG A 319 -4.65 -1.67 14.27
CA ARG A 319 -3.55 -0.72 14.04
C ARG A 319 -2.98 -0.17 15.33
N ALA A 320 -1.74 0.32 15.25
CA ALA A 320 -1.13 1.10 16.31
C ALA A 320 -1.50 2.58 16.17
N VAL A 321 -1.94 3.21 17.25
CA VAL A 321 -2.25 4.64 17.30
C VAL A 321 -1.45 5.30 18.41
N LYS A 322 -0.95 6.52 18.17
CA LYS A 322 -0.38 7.36 19.23
C LYS A 322 -1.48 7.80 20.18
N ILE A 323 -1.18 7.78 21.47
CA ILE A 323 -2.06 8.28 22.53
C ILE A 323 -1.32 9.30 23.37
N GLU A 324 -2.08 10.11 24.10
CA GLU A 324 -1.52 10.95 25.16
C GLU A 324 -0.94 10.09 26.29
N LYS A 325 -0.08 10.69 27.11
CA LYS A 325 0.51 10.02 28.27
C LYS A 325 -0.62 9.51 29.20
N PRO A 326 -0.68 8.19 29.46
CA PRO A 326 -1.72 7.57 30.28
C PRO A 326 -1.78 8.03 31.73
#